data_AF-A0A1I3FF35-F1
#
_entry.id   AF-A0A1I3FF35-F1
#
_cell.length_a   1.000
_cell.length_b   1.000
_cell.length_c   1.000
_cell.angle_alpha   90.00
_cell.angle_beta   90.00
_cell.angle_gamma   90.00
#
_symmetry.space_group_name_H-M   'P 1'
#
loop_
_entity.id
_entity.type
_entity.pdbx_description
1 polymer ?
#
loop_
_entity_poly.entity_id
_entity_poly.type
_entity_poly.pdbx_seq_one_letter_code
_entity_poly.pdbx_strand_id
1 'polypeptide(L)'
;MTQYEELVEDTEELVRIIHKKYMTGEKGCNVAYLPMLSGIGPCKVEMRPGAGHNYYAVVDAIHNCYKNDPDGGYDRGFADGIEALTRVSSAKVASLANLFNIIFYQLDKEKEGTAEFNVDIDEIMARVNKLIEDNKEVYRQDYASFDHWYERCQKIAREKYGLELG
;
A
#
# COMPACT_ATOMS: atom_id res chain seq x y z
N MET A 1 -5.01 3.45 25.78
CA MET A 1 -4.84 3.83 24.39
C MET A 1 -3.43 4.34 24.21
N THR A 2 -2.66 3.76 23.28
CA THR A 2 -1.34 4.26 22.89
C THR A 2 -1.49 5.34 21.82
N GLN A 3 -0.47 6.18 21.63
CA GLN A 3 -0.45 7.19 20.56
C GLN A 3 -0.67 6.58 19.16
N TYR A 4 -0.28 5.31 18.98
CA TYR A 4 -0.51 4.60 17.73
C TYR A 4 -1.96 4.15 17.58
N GLU A 5 -2.59 3.66 18.65
CA GLU A 5 -4.01 3.29 18.64
C GLU A 5 -4.89 4.50 18.33
N GLU A 6 -4.59 5.67 18.91
CA GLU A 6 -5.27 6.94 18.58
C GLU A 6 -5.10 7.32 17.10
N LEU A 7 -3.87 7.19 16.56
CA LEU A 7 -3.61 7.46 15.14
C LEU A 7 -4.42 6.52 14.22
N VAL A 8 -4.56 5.25 14.60
CA VAL A 8 -5.34 4.27 13.82
C VAL A 8 -6.83 4.63 13.86
N GLU A 9 -7.39 4.94 15.04
CA GLU A 9 -8.80 5.36 15.16
C GLU A 9 -9.10 6.61 14.30
N ASP A 10 -8.25 7.64 14.37
CA ASP A 10 -8.40 8.84 13.52
C ASP A 10 -8.29 8.48 12.02
N THR A 11 -7.41 7.54 11.69
CA THR A 11 -7.23 7.08 10.31
C THR A 11 -8.44 6.29 9.80
N GLU A 12 -9.15 5.56 10.67
CA GLU A 12 -10.40 4.87 10.29
C GLU A 12 -11.48 5.85 9.83
N GLU A 13 -11.60 7.02 10.46
CA GLU A 13 -12.55 8.05 10.00
C GLU A 13 -12.21 8.50 8.57
N LEU A 14 -10.93 8.75 8.29
CA LEU A 14 -10.46 9.08 6.95
C LEU A 14 -10.74 7.94 5.96
N VAL A 15 -10.48 6.69 6.33
CA VAL A 15 -10.77 5.50 5.51
C VAL A 15 -12.26 5.47 5.16
N ARG A 16 -13.17 5.69 6.12
CA ARG A 16 -14.62 5.70 5.86
C ARG A 16 -15.03 6.83 4.93
N ILE A 17 -14.43 8.01 5.03
CA ILE A 17 -14.68 9.14 4.11
C ILE A 17 -14.25 8.78 2.68
N ILE A 18 -13.05 8.24 2.53
CA ILE A 18 -12.50 7.83 1.23
C ILE A 18 -13.31 6.67 0.65
N HIS A 19 -13.67 5.68 1.48
CA HIS A 19 -14.46 4.53 1.06
C HIS A 19 -15.86 4.93 0.61
N LYS A 20 -16.51 5.85 1.32
CA LYS A 20 -17.79 6.39 0.86
C LYS A 20 -17.67 6.99 -0.54
N LYS A 21 -16.60 7.74 -0.83
CA LYS A 21 -16.33 8.28 -2.18
C LYS A 21 -16.11 7.16 -3.20
N TYR A 22 -15.34 6.13 -2.83
CA TYR A 22 -15.12 4.93 -3.66
C TYR A 22 -16.45 4.27 -4.04
N MET A 23 -17.33 4.05 -3.05
CA MET A 23 -18.63 3.38 -3.25
C MET A 23 -19.67 4.23 -4.00
N THR A 24 -19.61 5.56 -3.90
CA THR A 24 -20.53 6.47 -4.63
C THR A 24 -20.13 6.73 -6.08
N GLY A 25 -19.00 6.19 -6.54
CA GLY A 25 -18.37 6.60 -7.78
C GLY A 25 -19.14 6.29 -9.05
N GLU A 26 -19.51 7.33 -9.80
CA GLU A 26 -19.55 7.26 -11.27
C GLU A 26 -18.16 6.86 -11.80
N LYS A 27 -18.11 6.08 -12.89
CA LYS A 27 -16.91 5.49 -13.52
C LYS A 27 -15.64 6.37 -13.36
N GLY A 28 -14.68 5.93 -12.53
CA GLY A 28 -13.42 6.65 -12.28
C GLY A 28 -12.95 6.66 -10.82
N CYS A 29 -13.79 6.23 -9.87
CA CYS A 29 -13.42 6.16 -8.45
C CYS A 29 -12.47 5.03 -8.04
N ASN A 30 -12.00 4.19 -8.97
CA ASN A 30 -11.02 3.13 -8.71
C ASN A 30 -9.65 3.65 -8.22
N VAL A 31 -9.45 4.97 -8.17
CA VAL A 31 -8.24 5.61 -7.63
C VAL A 31 -8.49 6.29 -6.28
N ALA A 32 -9.67 6.17 -5.67
CA ALA A 32 -10.00 6.85 -4.42
C ALA A 32 -9.05 6.46 -3.26
N TYR A 33 -8.60 5.21 -3.24
CA TYR A 33 -7.64 4.70 -2.27
C TYR A 33 -6.20 5.13 -2.55
N LEU A 34 -5.88 5.58 -3.77
CA LEU A 34 -4.50 5.96 -4.13
C LEU A 34 -3.95 7.07 -3.24
N PRO A 35 -4.62 8.24 -3.05
CA PRO A 35 -4.11 9.29 -2.16
C PRO A 35 -3.91 8.82 -0.73
N MET A 36 -4.74 7.89 -0.26
CA MET A 36 -4.66 7.32 1.09
C MET A 36 -3.47 6.39 1.26
N LEU A 37 -3.25 5.47 0.33
CA LEU A 37 -2.09 4.57 0.36
C LEU A 37 -0.76 5.30 0.10
N SER A 38 -0.79 6.40 -0.65
CA SER A 38 0.41 7.19 -0.99
C SER A 38 0.67 8.37 -0.06
N GLY A 39 -0.23 8.66 0.88
CA GLY A 39 -0.11 9.80 1.79
C GLY A 39 -0.14 11.17 1.11
N ILE A 40 -0.89 11.30 0.01
CA ILE A 40 -0.95 12.53 -0.79
C ILE A 40 -2.01 13.49 -0.23
N GLY A 41 -1.63 14.76 -0.10
CA GLY A 41 -2.53 15.85 0.25
C GLY A 41 -3.19 15.63 1.63
N PRO A 42 -4.53 15.75 1.74
CA PRO A 42 -5.21 15.62 3.03
C PRO A 42 -5.22 14.19 3.58
N CYS A 43 -4.74 13.20 2.81
CA CYS A 43 -4.66 11.81 3.25
C CYS A 43 -3.30 11.46 3.87
N LYS A 44 -2.44 12.45 4.10
CA LYS A 44 -1.15 12.24 4.76
C LYS A 44 -1.36 11.98 6.25
N VAL A 45 -1.29 10.70 6.63
CA VAL A 45 -1.30 10.24 8.03
C VAL A 45 0.11 10.30 8.61
N GLU A 46 0.34 11.03 9.71
CA GLU A 46 1.64 11.11 10.38
C GLU A 46 1.48 11.02 11.90
N MET A 47 2.41 10.31 12.58
CA MET A 47 2.44 10.24 14.05
C MET A 47 2.72 11.61 14.71
N ARG A 48 3.49 12.44 14.01
CA ARG A 48 3.79 13.83 14.35
C ARG A 48 4.18 14.57 13.06
N PRO A 49 4.04 15.91 13.00
CA PRO A 49 4.37 16.67 11.79
C PRO A 49 5.78 16.35 11.27
N GLY A 50 5.87 15.94 10.01
CA GLY A 50 7.14 15.62 9.35
C GLY A 50 7.69 14.21 9.63
N ALA A 51 6.97 13.35 10.33
CA ALA A 51 7.37 11.95 10.55
C ALA A 51 7.32 11.09 9.28
N GLY A 52 6.69 11.58 8.22
CA GLY A 52 6.43 10.81 7.01
C GLY A 52 5.11 10.05 7.12
N HIS A 53 4.61 9.63 5.96
CA HIS A 53 3.33 8.94 5.87
C HIS A 53 3.39 7.58 6.58
N ASN A 54 2.46 7.35 7.51
CA ASN A 54 2.38 6.12 8.29
C ASN A 54 1.46 5.10 7.59
N TYR A 55 2.03 4.37 6.64
CA TYR A 55 1.30 3.32 5.91
C TYR A 55 0.84 2.16 6.83
N TYR A 56 1.52 1.91 7.96
CA TYR A 56 1.07 0.91 8.93
C TYR A 56 -0.32 1.27 9.47
N ALA A 57 -0.48 2.52 9.93
CA ALA A 57 -1.76 2.99 10.48
C ALA A 57 -2.88 2.97 9.42
N VAL A 58 -2.56 3.28 8.16
CA VAL A 58 -3.52 3.20 7.05
C VAL A 58 -3.98 1.77 6.81
N VAL A 59 -3.05 0.82 6.69
CA VAL A 59 -3.40 -0.60 6.45
C VAL A 59 -4.22 -1.14 7.62
N ASP A 60 -3.82 -0.87 8.86
CA ASP A 60 -4.56 -1.30 10.05
C ASP A 60 -5.96 -0.70 10.11
N ALA A 61 -6.12 0.59 9.81
CA ALA A 61 -7.42 1.24 9.77
C ALA A 61 -8.35 0.66 8.69
N ILE A 62 -7.80 0.26 7.53
CA ILE A 62 -8.58 -0.41 6.47
C ILE A 62 -9.06 -1.79 6.95
N HIS A 63 -8.18 -2.57 7.59
CA HIS A 63 -8.58 -3.85 8.19
C HIS A 63 -9.65 -3.67 9.27
N ASN A 64 -9.50 -2.69 10.17
CA ASN A 64 -10.51 -2.42 11.19
C ASN A 64 -11.85 -1.98 10.58
N CYS A 65 -11.84 -1.19 9.51
CA CYS A 65 -13.06 -0.85 8.79
C CYS A 65 -13.70 -2.09 8.14
N TYR A 66 -12.92 -2.95 7.49
CA TYR A 66 -13.39 -4.21 6.93
C TYR A 66 -13.97 -5.13 8.00
N LYS A 67 -13.30 -5.29 9.15
CA LYS A 67 -13.79 -6.10 10.27
C LYS A 67 -15.19 -5.70 10.74
N ASN A 68 -15.47 -4.40 10.73
CA ASN A 68 -16.75 -3.83 11.15
C ASN A 68 -17.82 -3.90 10.06
N ASP A 69 -17.43 -3.99 8.78
CA ASP A 69 -18.32 -4.09 7.62
C ASP A 69 -17.66 -4.94 6.50
N PRO A 70 -17.66 -6.29 6.64
CA PRO A 70 -16.94 -7.17 5.73
C PRO A 70 -17.47 -7.14 4.29
N ASP A 71 -18.77 -6.86 4.13
CA ASP A 71 -19.41 -6.74 2.82
C ASP A 71 -19.27 -5.33 2.22
N GLY A 72 -18.69 -4.39 2.98
CA GLY A 72 -18.51 -3.00 2.61
C GLY A 72 -17.60 -2.80 1.40
N GLY A 73 -16.74 -3.77 1.06
CA GLY A 73 -15.83 -3.71 -0.10
C GLY A 73 -14.52 -2.97 0.15
N TYR A 74 -14.07 -2.87 1.41
CA TYR A 74 -12.80 -2.25 1.78
C TYR A 74 -11.58 -3.02 1.23
N ASP A 75 -11.68 -4.34 1.12
CA ASP A 75 -10.73 -5.25 0.48
C ASP A 75 -10.54 -4.92 -1.00
N ARG A 76 -11.65 -4.74 -1.74
CA ARG A 76 -11.65 -4.33 -3.15
C ARG A 76 -11.07 -2.94 -3.32
N GLY A 77 -11.46 -2.00 -2.45
CA GLY A 77 -10.89 -0.65 -2.44
C GLY A 77 -9.37 -0.66 -2.21
N PHE A 78 -8.88 -1.51 -1.29
CA PHE A 78 -7.45 -1.71 -1.06
C PHE A 78 -6.74 -2.25 -2.30
N ALA A 79 -7.25 -3.32 -2.91
CA ALA A 79 -6.69 -3.93 -4.11
C ALA A 79 -6.64 -2.94 -5.30
N ASP A 80 -7.73 -2.22 -5.56
CA ASP A 80 -7.79 -1.16 -6.58
C ASP A 80 -6.78 -0.04 -6.29
N GLY A 81 -6.62 0.31 -5.02
CA GLY A 81 -5.62 1.28 -4.56
C GLY A 81 -4.19 0.83 -4.84
N ILE A 82 -3.86 -0.44 -4.60
CA ILE A 82 -2.55 -1.03 -4.92
C ILE A 82 -2.32 -1.03 -6.43
N GLU A 83 -3.34 -1.36 -7.22
CA GLU A 83 -3.25 -1.29 -8.69
C GLU A 83 -2.98 0.15 -9.15
N ALA A 84 -3.72 1.12 -8.64
CA ALA A 84 -3.52 2.53 -8.96
C ALA A 84 -2.12 3.01 -8.55
N LEU A 85 -1.64 2.59 -7.37
CA LEU A 85 -0.31 2.92 -6.87
C LEU A 85 0.80 2.31 -7.74
N THR A 86 0.61 1.08 -8.19
CA THR A 86 1.52 0.40 -9.13
C THR A 86 1.66 1.20 -10.42
N ARG A 87 0.53 1.63 -11.01
CA ARG A 87 0.53 2.43 -12.25
C ARG A 87 1.29 3.75 -12.15
N VAL A 88 1.25 4.41 -11.00
CA VAL A 88 1.93 5.71 -10.80
C VAL A 88 3.36 5.60 -10.25
N SER A 89 3.83 4.38 -9.96
CA SER A 89 5.15 4.14 -9.35
C SER A 89 6.29 4.00 -10.36
N SER A 90 6.05 4.31 -11.64
CA SER A 90 7.03 4.13 -12.74
C SER A 90 8.21 5.09 -12.71
N ALA A 91 8.07 6.26 -12.08
CA ALA A 91 9.03 7.35 -12.24
C ALA A 91 9.99 7.57 -11.06
N LYS A 92 9.64 7.06 -9.87
CA LYS A 92 10.36 7.37 -8.62
C LYS A 92 10.57 6.14 -7.78
N VAL A 93 11.81 5.91 -7.33
CA VAL A 93 12.15 4.81 -6.42
C VAL A 93 11.43 4.96 -5.09
N ALA A 94 11.19 6.20 -4.63
CA ALA A 94 10.40 6.45 -3.42
C ALA A 94 8.95 5.94 -3.53
N SER A 95 8.32 6.07 -4.70
CA SER A 95 6.96 5.55 -4.93
C SER A 95 6.95 4.03 -4.95
N LEU A 96 7.92 3.41 -5.63
CA LEU A 96 8.10 1.95 -5.63
C LEU A 96 8.38 1.41 -4.23
N ALA A 97 9.20 2.11 -3.43
CA ALA A 97 9.47 1.75 -2.04
C ALA A 97 8.22 1.80 -1.16
N ASN A 98 7.36 2.81 -1.34
CA ASN A 98 6.08 2.88 -0.63
C ASN A 98 5.15 1.72 -1.00
N LEU A 99 5.08 1.38 -2.30
CA LEU A 99 4.34 0.21 -2.78
C LEU A 99 4.82 -1.09 -2.12
N PHE A 100 6.13 -1.33 -2.07
CA PHE A 100 6.69 -2.49 -1.38
C PHE A 100 6.40 -2.50 0.11
N ASN A 101 6.51 -1.35 0.78
CA ASN A 101 6.22 -1.27 2.21
C ASN A 101 4.78 -1.69 2.54
N ILE A 102 3.81 -1.26 1.72
CA ILE A 102 2.40 -1.62 1.91
C ILE A 102 2.17 -3.11 1.63
N ILE A 103 2.70 -3.62 0.52
CA ILE A 103 2.55 -5.04 0.15
C ILE A 103 3.18 -5.93 1.23
N PHE A 104 4.41 -5.63 1.65
CA PHE A 104 5.10 -6.43 2.66
C PHE A 104 4.40 -6.35 4.02
N TYR A 105 3.85 -5.20 4.39
CA TYR A 105 3.08 -5.11 5.63
C TYR A 105 1.77 -5.90 5.56
N GLN A 106 1.05 -5.85 4.43
CA GLN A 106 -0.12 -6.71 4.21
C GLN A 106 0.24 -8.20 4.35
N LEU A 107 1.35 -8.63 3.75
CA LEU A 107 1.82 -10.02 3.84
C LEU A 107 2.26 -10.40 5.27
N ASP A 108 2.79 -9.46 6.04
CA ASP A 108 3.06 -9.68 7.46
C ASP A 108 1.77 -9.99 8.21
N LYS A 109 0.72 -9.19 8.00
CA LYS A 109 -0.57 -9.42 8.63
C LYS A 109 -1.16 -10.77 8.26
N GLU A 110 -1.10 -11.17 6.99
CA GLU A 110 -1.60 -12.47 6.53
C GLU A 110 -0.82 -13.62 7.16
N LYS A 111 0.53 -13.52 7.19
CA LYS A 111 1.40 -14.53 7.78
C LYS A 111 1.21 -14.66 9.30
N GLU A 112 0.96 -13.56 9.99
CA GLU A 112 0.74 -13.50 11.43
C GLU A 112 -0.70 -13.85 11.83
N GLY A 113 -1.61 -13.98 10.87
CA GLY A 113 -3.04 -14.24 11.12
C GLY A 113 -3.79 -13.04 11.70
N THR A 114 -3.28 -11.82 11.48
CA THR A 114 -3.89 -10.56 11.93
C THR A 114 -4.58 -9.78 10.80
N ALA A 115 -4.50 -10.28 9.56
CA ALA A 115 -5.23 -9.73 8.43
C ALA A 115 -6.71 -10.12 8.50
N GLU A 116 -7.57 -9.14 8.29
CA GLU A 116 -9.03 -9.34 8.21
C GLU A 116 -9.48 -9.75 6.78
N PHE A 117 -8.61 -9.54 5.78
CA PHE A 117 -8.78 -10.00 4.40
C PHE A 117 -7.41 -10.31 3.80
N ASN A 118 -7.39 -11.17 2.78
CA ASN A 118 -6.17 -11.53 2.05
C ASN A 118 -6.15 -10.86 0.67
N VAL A 119 -4.95 -10.67 0.12
CA VAL A 119 -4.76 -10.20 -1.25
C VAL A 119 -4.31 -11.32 -2.19
N ASP A 120 -4.66 -11.20 -3.47
CA ASP A 120 -4.07 -12.03 -4.52
C ASP A 120 -2.63 -11.56 -4.78
N ILE A 121 -1.70 -12.12 -4.00
CA ILE A 121 -0.30 -11.73 -4.09
C ILE A 121 0.33 -12.09 -5.43
N ASP A 122 -0.08 -13.19 -6.05
CA ASP A 122 0.48 -13.63 -7.34
C ASP A 122 0.13 -12.61 -8.44
N GLU A 123 -1.12 -12.13 -8.47
CA GLU A 123 -1.54 -11.08 -9.40
C GLU A 123 -0.81 -9.76 -9.14
N ILE A 124 -0.69 -9.34 -7.87
CA ILE A 124 0.02 -8.11 -7.50
C ILE A 124 1.48 -8.20 -7.93
N MET A 125 2.16 -9.31 -7.63
CA MET A 125 3.58 -9.50 -7.94
C MET A 125 3.83 -9.55 -9.44
N ALA A 126 2.95 -10.17 -10.23
CA ALA A 126 3.07 -10.16 -11.68
C ALA A 126 3.06 -8.72 -12.26
N ARG A 127 2.16 -7.87 -11.75
CA ARG A 127 2.06 -6.46 -12.18
C ARG A 127 3.26 -5.63 -11.72
N VAL A 128 3.72 -5.86 -10.49
CA VAL A 128 4.88 -5.18 -9.90
C VAL A 128 6.17 -5.56 -10.63
N ASN A 129 6.39 -6.85 -10.93
CA ASN A 129 7.56 -7.29 -11.70
C ASN A 129 7.57 -6.66 -13.08
N LYS A 130 6.42 -6.64 -13.76
CA LYS A 130 6.28 -5.94 -15.05
C LYS A 130 6.62 -4.45 -14.95
N LEU A 131 6.11 -3.75 -13.92
CA LEU A 131 6.44 -2.34 -13.68
C LEU A 131 7.96 -2.13 -13.55
N ILE A 132 8.63 -3.02 -12.82
CA ILE A 132 10.07 -2.92 -12.56
C ILE A 132 10.88 -3.18 -13.82
N GLU A 133 10.52 -4.23 -14.57
CA GLU A 133 11.14 -4.58 -15.85
C GLU A 133 11.05 -3.41 -16.83
N ASP A 134 9.83 -2.86 -17.00
CA ASP A 134 9.54 -1.79 -17.96
C ASP A 134 10.25 -0.46 -17.59
N ASN A 135 10.64 -0.24 -16.32
CA ASN A 135 11.14 1.05 -15.83
C ASN A 135 12.51 1.01 -15.13
N LYS A 136 13.25 -0.10 -15.24
CA LYS A 136 14.53 -0.31 -14.53
C LYS A 136 15.54 0.82 -14.70
N GLU A 137 15.70 1.30 -15.93
CA GLU A 137 16.62 2.40 -16.24
C GLU A 137 16.19 3.74 -15.65
N VAL A 138 14.88 4.00 -15.58
CA VAL A 138 14.34 5.20 -14.93
C VAL A 138 14.70 5.18 -13.44
N TYR A 139 14.58 4.03 -12.79
CA TYR A 139 14.94 3.90 -11.38
C TYR A 139 16.42 4.05 -11.10
N ARG A 140 17.30 3.53 -11.98
CA ARG A 140 18.75 3.71 -11.89
C ARG A 140 19.16 5.18 -12.00
N GLN A 141 18.46 5.95 -12.83
CA GLN A 141 18.68 7.39 -12.98
C GLN A 141 18.15 8.19 -11.78
N ASP A 142 17.01 7.79 -11.22
CA ASP A 142 16.41 8.45 -10.05
C ASP A 142 17.20 8.20 -8.76
N TYR A 143 17.78 7.00 -8.61
CA TYR A 143 18.51 6.61 -7.40
C TYR A 143 19.76 5.80 -7.74
N ALA A 144 20.93 6.40 -7.49
CA ALA A 144 22.23 5.81 -7.85
C ALA A 144 22.51 4.44 -7.21
N SER A 145 21.86 4.12 -6.08
CA SER A 145 22.00 2.82 -5.41
C SER A 145 20.78 1.92 -5.62
N PHE A 146 20.00 2.15 -6.69
CA PHE A 146 18.80 1.38 -7.00
C PHE A 146 19.07 -0.12 -7.05
N ASP A 147 20.07 -0.59 -7.81
CA ASP A 147 20.32 -2.03 -7.93
C ASP A 147 20.60 -2.67 -6.56
N HIS A 148 21.44 -2.03 -5.73
CA HIS A 148 21.73 -2.53 -4.37
C HIS A 148 20.50 -2.48 -3.45
N TRP A 149 19.68 -1.43 -3.54
CA TRP A 149 18.42 -1.38 -2.79
C TRP A 149 17.45 -2.46 -3.25
N TYR A 150 17.33 -2.67 -4.56
CA TYR A 150 16.42 -3.64 -5.15
C TYR A 150 16.84 -5.07 -4.81
N GLU A 151 18.13 -5.40 -4.83
CA GLU A 151 18.66 -6.70 -4.35
C GLU A 151 18.25 -7.01 -2.92
N ARG A 152 18.23 -6.00 -2.03
CA ARG A 152 17.73 -6.18 -0.66
C ARG A 152 16.23 -6.46 -0.62
N CYS A 153 15.44 -5.78 -1.45
CA CYS A 153 14.01 -6.05 -1.58
C CYS A 153 13.76 -7.48 -2.11
N GLN A 154 14.51 -7.92 -3.13
CA GLN A 154 14.44 -9.29 -3.65
C GLN A 154 14.77 -10.33 -2.58
N LYS A 155 15.79 -10.07 -1.76
CA LYS A 155 16.15 -10.93 -0.64
C LYS A 155 15.01 -11.04 0.38
N ILE A 156 14.42 -9.91 0.79
CA ILE A 156 13.29 -9.88 1.73
C ILE A 156 12.09 -10.63 1.15
N ALA A 157 11.72 -10.36 -0.09
CA ALA A 157 10.60 -11.02 -0.78
C ALA A 157 10.74 -12.54 -0.75
N ARG A 158 11.93 -13.04 -1.13
CA ARG A 158 12.21 -14.47 -1.17
C ARG A 158 12.27 -15.10 0.22
N GLU A 159 13.03 -14.51 1.14
CA GLU A 159 13.30 -15.14 2.45
C GLU A 159 12.10 -15.10 3.38
N LYS A 160 11.32 -14.01 3.36
CA LYS A 160 10.22 -13.81 4.31
C LYS A 160 8.88 -14.31 3.77
N TYR A 161 8.67 -14.21 2.45
CA TYR A 161 7.38 -14.46 1.81
C TYR A 161 7.43 -15.53 0.71
N GLY A 162 8.62 -16.04 0.34
CA GLY A 162 8.74 -17.01 -0.74
C GLY A 162 8.45 -16.44 -2.13
N LEU A 163 8.49 -15.11 -2.29
CA LEU A 163 8.15 -14.41 -3.52
C LEU A 163 9.37 -14.10 -4.37
N GLU A 164 9.21 -14.16 -5.69
CA GLU A 164 10.22 -13.72 -6.66
C GLU A 164 9.92 -12.30 -7.14
N LEU A 165 10.86 -11.39 -6.84
CA LEU A 165 10.93 -10.07 -7.43
C LEU A 165 11.95 -10.12 -8.57
N GLY A 166 11.53 -9.99 -9.82
CA GLY A 166 12.42 -10.16 -10.97
C GLY A 166 11.73 -10.03 -12.30
#